data_AF-A0A379ULF3-F1
#
_entry.id   AF-A0A379ULF3-F1
#
_cell.length_a   1.000
_cell.length_b   1.000
_cell.length_c   1.000
_cell.angle_alpha   90.00
_cell.angle_beta   90.00
_cell.angle_gamma   90.00
#
_symmetry.space_group_name_H-M   'P 1'
#
loop_
_entity.id
_entity.type
_entity.pdbx_description
1 polymer ?
#
loop_
_entity_poly.entity_id
_entity_poly.type
_entity_poly.pdbx_seq_one_letter_code
_entity_poly.pdbx_strand_id
1 'polypeptide(L)' 'METQGKYTQGMTVVDYYFLTGNKPNATVMVDVDRQGFVDLLAERLQYYA' A
#
# COMPACT_ATOMS: atom_id res chain seq x y z
N MET A 1 -7.19 -4.54 -10.77
CA MET A 1 -8.32 -4.32 -9.86
C MET A 1 -9.47 -5.18 -10.35
N GLU A 2 -10.13 -5.91 -9.46
CA GLU A 2 -11.28 -6.75 -9.80
C GLU A 2 -12.57 -5.92 -9.79
N THR A 3 -13.34 -5.97 -10.87
CA THR A 3 -14.53 -5.14 -11.06
C THR A 3 -15.78 -5.91 -11.48
N GLN A 4 -15.71 -7.23 -11.69
CA GLN A 4 -16.80 -8.03 -12.28
C GLN A 4 -17.15 -9.28 -11.44
N GLY A 5 -16.28 -9.73 -10.54
CA GLY A 5 -16.51 -10.90 -9.71
C GLY A 5 -17.70 -10.74 -8.73
N LYS A 6 -18.58 -11.74 -8.69
CA LYS A 6 -19.76 -11.79 -7.79
C LYS A 6 -19.42 -11.60 -6.31
N TYR A 7 -18.23 -12.03 -5.88
CA TYR A 7 -17.81 -12.01 -4.48
C TYR A 7 -16.54 -11.20 -4.20
N THR A 8 -15.89 -10.64 -5.24
CA THR A 8 -14.56 -10.02 -5.13
C THR A 8 -14.46 -8.67 -5.83
N GLN A 9 -15.58 -8.08 -6.24
CA GLN A 9 -15.61 -6.72 -6.78
C GLN A 9 -14.97 -5.74 -5.79
N GLY A 10 -14.01 -4.94 -6.27
CA GLY A 10 -13.21 -4.01 -5.46
C GLY A 10 -11.84 -4.54 -5.01
N MET A 11 -11.53 -5.82 -5.23
CA MET A 11 -10.25 -6.40 -4.80
C MET A 11 -9.06 -5.82 -5.59
N THR A 12 -8.01 -5.44 -4.87
CA THR A 12 -6.68 -5.17 -5.44
C THR A 12 -5.93 -6.49 -5.61
N VAL A 13 -6.01 -7.09 -6.81
CA VAL A 13 -5.27 -8.31 -7.14
C VAL A 13 -3.79 -7.97 -7.34
N VAL A 14 -2.95 -8.37 -6.38
CA VAL A 14 -1.50 -8.16 -6.40
C VAL A 14 -0.81 -9.48 -6.73
N ASP A 15 -0.02 -9.48 -7.79
CA ASP A 15 0.83 -10.62 -8.14
C ASP A 15 2.13 -10.60 -7.33
N TYR A 16 2.05 -11.04 -6.07
CA TYR A 16 3.17 -10.95 -5.12
C TYR A 16 4.35 -11.87 -5.48
N TYR A 17 4.10 -12.97 -6.19
CA TYR A 17 5.09 -13.99 -6.52
C TYR A 17 5.41 -14.08 -8.02
N PHE A 18 5.01 -13.08 -8.81
CA PHE A 18 5.26 -13.00 -10.26
C PHE A 18 4.71 -14.20 -11.06
N LEU A 19 3.51 -14.68 -10.72
CA LEU A 19 2.89 -15.85 -11.34
C LEU A 19 2.10 -15.54 -12.61
N THR A 20 1.75 -14.28 -12.85
CA THR A 20 0.82 -13.89 -13.91
C THR A 20 1.49 -13.44 -15.21
N GLY A 21 2.82 -13.26 -15.20
CA GLY A 21 3.59 -12.81 -16.36
C GLY A 21 3.33 -11.35 -16.77
N ASN A 22 2.52 -10.60 -16.00
CA ASN A 22 2.24 -9.20 -16.26
C ASN A 22 3.43 -8.31 -15.90
N LYS A 23 3.59 -7.19 -16.61
CA LYS A 23 4.59 -6.18 -16.26
C LYS A 23 4.17 -5.47 -14.96
N PRO A 24 5.09 -5.26 -13.99
CA PRO A 24 4.80 -4.48 -12.79
C PRO A 24 4.30 -3.07 -13.14
N ASN A 25 3.23 -2.63 -12.48
CA ASN A 25 2.59 -1.32 -12.73
C ASN A 25 2.41 -0.46 -11.47
N ALA A 26 2.75 -0.98 -10.29
CA ALA A 26 2.60 -0.30 -9.02
C ALA A 26 3.75 -0.67 -8.07
N THR A 27 4.16 0.28 -7.23
CA THR A 27 5.01 0.02 -6.07
C THR A 27 4.11 -0.24 -4.88
N VAL A 28 4.11 -1.46 -4.35
CA VAL A 28 3.24 -1.85 -3.23
C VAL A 28 4.05 -1.73 -1.93
N MET A 29 3.62 -0.85 -1.03
CA MET A 29 4.20 -0.75 0.31
C MET A 29 3.67 -1.89 1.19
N VAL A 30 4.58 -2.65 1.80
CA VAL A 30 4.24 -3.85 2.61
C VAL A 30 4.68 -3.75 4.06
N ASP A 31 5.51 -2.78 4.38
CA ASP A 31 5.99 -2.50 5.72
C ASP A 31 6.33 -1.00 5.85
N VAL A 32 6.46 -0.53 7.09
CA VAL A 32 6.85 0.84 7.41
C VAL A 32 7.63 0.87 8.71
N ASP A 33 8.66 1.72 8.78
CA ASP A 33 9.31 2.02 10.05
C ASP A 33 8.31 2.72 10.99
N ARG A 34 7.76 1.94 11.92
CA ARG A 34 6.78 2.41 12.90
C ARG A 34 7.34 3.53 13.78
N GLN A 35 8.60 3.45 14.20
CA GLN A 35 9.16 4.45 15.09
C GLN A 35 9.38 5.76 14.33
N GLY A 36 10.03 5.69 13.17
CA GLY A 36 10.21 6.85 12.31
C GLY A 36 8.89 7.49 11.88
N PHE A 37 7.83 6.70 11.65
CA PHE A 37 6.51 7.25 11.33
C PHE A 37 5.90 8.04 12.50
N VAL A 38 6.03 7.55 13.74
CA VAL A 38 5.54 8.27 14.92
C VAL A 38 6.37 9.53 15.17
N ASP A 39 7.69 9.44 15.04
CA ASP A 39 8.59 10.58 15.21
C ASP A 39 8.28 11.68 14.17
N LEU A 40 8.01 11.30 12.92
CA LEU A 40 7.57 12.20 11.87
C LEU A 40 6.27 12.92 12.26
N LEU A 41 5.27 12.23 12.78
CA LEU A 41 4.02 12.86 13.22
C LEU A 41 4.26 13.88 14.34
N ALA A 42 5.08 13.52 15.34
CA ALA A 42 5.42 14.42 16.44
C ALA A 42 6.14 15.68 15.95
N GLU A 43 7.10 15.53 15.03
CA GLU A 43 7.81 16.66 14.40
C GLU A 43 6.84 17.59 13.66
N ARG A 44 5.91 17.04 12.87
CA ARG A 44 4.93 17.86 12.13
C ARG A 44 3.95 18.58 13.03
N LEU A 45 3.60 18.03 14.19
CA LEU A 45 2.74 18.72 15.15
C LEU A 45 3.44 19.93 15.79
N GLN A 46 4.76 19.87 16.01
CA GLN A 46 5.53 20.99 16.54
C GLN A 46 5.52 22.23 15.62
N TYR A 47 5.28 22.04 14.31
CA TYR A 47 5.15 23.16 13.37
C TYR A 47 3.97 24.11 13.70
N TYR A 48 2.97 23.64 14.46
CA TYR A 48 1.77 24.41 14.81
C TYR A 48 1.76 24.92 16.26
N ALA A 49 2.87 24.77 16.99
CA ALA A 49 3.05 25.32 18.34
C ALA A 49 3.54 26.77 18.27
#